data_AF-A0A1V6AFG2-F1
#
_entry.id   AF-A0A1V6AFG2-F1
#
_cell.length_a   1.000
_cell.length_b   1.000
_cell.length_c   1.000
_cell.angle_alpha   90.00
_cell.angle_beta   90.00
_cell.angle_gamma   90.00
#
_symmetry.space_group_name_H-M   'P 1'
#
loop_
_entity.id
_entity.type
_entity.pdbx_description
1 polymer ?
#
loop_
_entity_poly.entity_id
_entity_poly.type
_entity_poly.pdbx_seq_one_letter_code
_entity_poly.pdbx_strand_id
1 'polypeptide(L)'
;MKVEKNKHRATVLRSDGQKLDVHFYLSPYANEHSGKELILDILNSSSAFLPVEDINTGSIFFINTNNIIYLEISERDLEEETLLSREKRVQVELTNHETLDMSFFIEMPEERSRVSDYLNFTPRFIYLCGKEKDMIVNKTYVFSVKDL
;
A
#
# COMPACT_ATOMS: atom_id res chain seq x y z
N MET A 1 -3.56 -17.22 -24.01
CA MET A 1 -2.35 -17.27 -23.16
C MET A 1 -2.80 -16.94 -21.74
N LYS A 2 -2.75 -17.90 -20.81
CA LYS A 2 -3.15 -17.67 -19.42
C LYS A 2 -1.92 -17.06 -18.72
N VAL A 3 -1.94 -15.75 -18.49
CA VAL A 3 -0.83 -15.08 -17.80
C VAL A 3 -0.79 -15.62 -16.38
N GLU A 4 0.34 -16.19 -15.99
CA GLU A 4 0.58 -16.67 -14.64
C GLU A 4 0.58 -15.46 -13.70
N LYS A 5 -0.32 -15.43 -12.73
CA LYS A 5 -0.43 -14.33 -11.77
C LYS A 5 0.26 -14.74 -10.46
N ASN A 6 1.11 -13.86 -9.95
CA ASN A 6 1.78 -14.06 -8.67
C ASN A 6 0.81 -13.74 -7.53
N LYS A 7 0.76 -14.61 -6.52
CA LYS A 7 -0.04 -14.40 -5.31
C LYS A 7 0.81 -13.65 -4.29
N HIS A 8 0.35 -12.47 -3.87
CA HIS A 8 1.00 -11.69 -2.81
C HIS A 8 0.09 -11.64 -1.59
N ARG A 9 0.61 -12.07 -0.44
CA ARG A 9 -0.12 -12.12 0.82
C ARG A 9 -0.16 -10.74 1.48
N ALA A 10 -1.33 -10.35 1.97
CA ALA A 10 -1.49 -9.19 2.84
C ALA A 10 -2.65 -9.38 3.81
N THR A 11 -2.60 -8.67 4.94
CA THR A 11 -3.72 -8.54 5.87
C THR A 11 -4.39 -7.19 5.63
N VAL A 12 -5.65 -7.18 5.20
CA VAL A 12 -6.42 -5.97 4.94
C VAL A 12 -7.22 -5.57 6.19
N LEU A 13 -7.06 -4.33 6.67
CA LEU A 13 -8.00 -3.73 7.60
C LEU A 13 -9.08 -2.95 6.83
N ARG A 14 -10.33 -3.32 7.06
CA ARG A 14 -11.52 -2.65 6.49
C ARG A 14 -12.04 -1.57 7.43
N SER A 15 -12.82 -0.65 6.86
CA SER A 15 -13.44 0.47 7.59
C SER A 15 -14.48 0.06 8.62
N ASP A 16 -15.00 -1.16 8.56
CA ASP A 16 -15.84 -1.76 9.61
C ASP A 16 -15.03 -2.41 10.73
N GLY A 17 -13.70 -2.27 10.70
CA GLY A 17 -12.78 -2.82 11.69
C GLY A 17 -12.41 -4.30 11.47
N GLN A 18 -12.97 -4.97 10.46
CA GLN A 18 -12.62 -6.35 10.17
C GLN A 18 -11.24 -6.46 9.53
N LYS A 19 -10.45 -7.46 9.96
CA LYS A 19 -9.19 -7.86 9.34
C LYS A 19 -9.40 -9.11 8.48
N LEU A 20 -8.83 -9.10 7.28
CA LEU A 20 -8.92 -10.21 6.33
C LEU A 20 -7.52 -10.58 5.82
N ASP A 21 -7.15 -11.85 5.95
CA ASP A 21 -5.93 -12.37 5.34
C ASP A 21 -6.23 -12.84 3.92
N VAL A 22 -5.60 -12.20 2.94
CA VAL A 22 -5.90 -12.42 1.52
C VAL A 22 -4.66 -12.54 0.65
N HIS A 23 -4.80 -13.18 -0.50
CA HIS A 23 -3.88 -13.03 -1.62
C HIS A 23 -4.42 -12.03 -2.64
N PHE A 24 -3.58 -11.09 -3.03
CA PHE A 24 -3.74 -10.29 -4.24
C PHE A 24 -3.11 -11.02 -5.42
N TYR A 25 -3.70 -10.84 -6.61
CA TYR A 25 -3.19 -11.43 -7.85
C TYR A 25 -2.53 -10.37 -8.71
N LEU A 26 -1.20 -10.43 -8.79
CA LEU A 26 -0.40 -9.48 -9.54
C LEU A 26 0.07 -10.08 -10.85
N SER A 27 0.12 -9.25 -11.87
CA SER A 27 0.71 -9.55 -13.17
C SER A 27 2.24 -9.58 -13.03
N PRO A 28 2.95 -10.38 -13.82
CA PRO A 28 4.42 -10.41 -13.76
C PRO A 28 5.08 -9.06 -14.09
N TYR A 29 4.37 -8.18 -14.79
CA TYR A 29 4.84 -6.86 -15.23
C TYR A 29 3.75 -5.82 -14.98
N ALA A 30 4.16 -4.64 -14.53
CA ALA A 30 3.30 -3.49 -14.40
C ALA A 30 2.89 -2.94 -15.78
N ASN A 31 1.74 -2.27 -15.84
CA ASN A 31 1.26 -1.65 -17.08
C ASN A 31 1.87 -0.24 -17.30
N GLU A 32 2.25 0.44 -16.23
CA GLU A 32 2.61 1.87 -16.25
C GLU A 32 4.12 2.14 -16.08
N HIS A 33 4.90 1.13 -15.66
CA HIS A 33 6.35 1.22 -15.50
C HIS A 33 7.03 -0.10 -15.88
N SER A 34 8.36 -0.08 -15.97
CA SER A 34 9.18 -1.21 -16.45
C SER A 34 9.41 -2.33 -15.42
N GLY A 35 8.80 -2.25 -14.24
CA GLY A 35 8.97 -3.20 -13.14
C GLY A 35 7.89 -4.28 -13.06
N LYS A 36 7.94 -5.06 -11.97
CA LYS A 36 6.86 -5.99 -11.59
C LYS A 36 5.63 -5.19 -11.15
N GLU A 37 4.43 -5.72 -11.37
CA GLU A 37 3.22 -5.12 -10.78
C GLU A 37 3.27 -5.31 -9.26
N LEU A 38 3.07 -4.22 -8.52
CA LEU A 38 3.02 -4.17 -7.07
C LEU A 38 1.57 -4.14 -6.57
N ILE A 39 1.35 -4.46 -5.29
CA ILE A 39 0.05 -4.25 -4.64
C ILE A 39 -0.35 -2.77 -4.72
N LEU A 40 0.63 -1.87 -4.64
CA LEU A 40 0.40 -0.42 -4.72
C LEU A 40 -0.21 -0.01 -6.07
N ASP A 41 0.18 -0.66 -7.17
CA ASP A 41 -0.31 -0.33 -8.52
C ASP A 41 -1.78 -0.68 -8.67
N ILE A 42 -2.16 -1.90 -8.27
CA ILE A 42 -3.55 -2.35 -8.38
C ILE A 42 -4.47 -1.55 -7.46
N LEU A 43 -4.01 -1.15 -6.28
CA LEU A 43 -4.77 -0.32 -5.32
C LEU A 43 -4.97 1.11 -5.82
N ASN A 44 -4.00 1.65 -6.56
CA ASN A 44 -4.07 2.99 -7.14
C ASN A 44 -4.59 3.02 -8.58
N SER A 45 -4.98 1.87 -9.13
CA SER A 45 -5.66 1.79 -10.42
C SER A 45 -7.04 2.47 -10.39
N SER A 46 -7.64 2.64 -11.56
CA SER A 46 -9.00 3.18 -11.69
C SER A 46 -10.12 2.23 -11.18
N SER A 47 -9.78 1.01 -10.74
CA SER A 47 -10.75 0.00 -10.33
C SER A 47 -11.22 0.22 -8.88
N ALA A 48 -12.54 0.38 -8.69
CA ALA A 48 -13.14 0.49 -7.36
C ALA A 48 -13.19 -0.85 -6.60
N PHE A 49 -13.17 -1.96 -7.33
CA PHE A 49 -13.21 -3.32 -6.76
C PHE A 49 -12.03 -4.14 -7.28
N LEU A 50 -11.37 -4.87 -6.38
CA LEU A 50 -10.27 -5.77 -6.72
C LEU A 50 -10.61 -7.20 -6.31
N PRO A 51 -10.30 -8.21 -7.16
CA PRO A 51 -10.42 -9.60 -6.77
C PRO A 51 -9.31 -9.97 -5.78
N VAL A 52 -9.69 -10.62 -4.69
CA VAL A 52 -8.79 -11.17 -3.68
C VAL A 52 -9.20 -12.59 -3.33
N GLU A 53 -8.25 -13.41 -2.94
CA GLU A 53 -8.49 -14.79 -2.47
C GLU A 53 -8.36 -14.85 -0.96
N ASP A 54 -9.39 -15.28 -0.26
CA ASP A 54 -9.33 -15.56 1.18
C ASP A 54 -8.35 -16.71 1.45
N ILE A 55 -7.36 -16.49 2.32
CA ILE A 55 -6.29 -17.47 2.57
C ILE A 55 -6.82 -18.74 3.23
N ASN A 56 -7.85 -18.64 4.06
CA ASN A 56 -8.36 -19.77 4.85
C ASN A 56 -9.29 -20.67 4.03
N THR A 57 -10.08 -20.08 3.13
CA THR A 57 -11.11 -20.77 2.37
C THR A 57 -10.76 -20.98 0.90
N GLY A 58 -9.77 -20.26 0.37
CA GLY A 58 -9.42 -20.23 -1.05
C GLY A 58 -10.48 -19.59 -1.94
N SER A 59 -11.50 -18.96 -1.34
CA SER A 59 -12.61 -18.35 -2.09
C SER A 59 -12.19 -17.00 -2.65
N ILE A 60 -12.53 -16.75 -3.92
CA ILE A 60 -12.32 -15.46 -4.56
C ILE A 60 -13.53 -14.57 -4.29
N PHE A 61 -13.28 -13.36 -3.79
CA PHE A 61 -14.28 -12.32 -3.62
C PHE A 61 -13.70 -10.97 -4.05
N PHE A 62 -14.57 -9.95 -4.14
CA PHE A 62 -14.17 -8.61 -4.58
C PHE A 62 -14.22 -7.63 -3.41
N ILE A 63 -13.11 -6.96 -3.16
CA ILE A 63 -13.01 -5.94 -2.11
C ILE A 63 -13.14 -4.55 -2.72
N ASN A 64 -13.97 -3.70 -2.10
CA ASN A 64 -14.07 -2.30 -2.47
C ASN A 64 -12.89 -1.53 -1.87
N THR A 65 -12.01 -0.98 -2.71
CA THR A 65 -10.81 -0.26 -2.28
C THR A 65 -11.15 1.01 -1.50
N ASN A 66 -12.35 1.58 -1.71
CA ASN A 66 -12.80 2.74 -0.94
C ASN A 66 -12.94 2.46 0.55
N ASN A 67 -13.17 1.22 0.93
CA ASN A 67 -13.46 0.80 2.31
C ASN A 67 -12.26 0.15 3.00
N ILE A 68 -11.06 0.22 2.41
CA ILE A 68 -9.81 -0.28 2.98
C ILE A 68 -9.14 0.87 3.75
N ILE A 69 -8.83 0.64 5.03
CA ILE A 69 -8.03 1.56 5.84
C ILE A 69 -6.55 1.39 5.49
N TYR A 70 -6.02 0.17 5.65
CA TYR A 70 -4.65 -0.17 5.29
C TYR A 70 -4.49 -1.65 4.98
N LEU A 71 -3.35 -1.99 4.40
CA LEU A 71 -2.82 -3.35 4.30
C LEU A 71 -1.57 -3.46 5.18
N GLU A 72 -1.42 -4.59 5.85
CA GLU A 72 -0.14 -5.03 6.42
C GLU A 72 0.49 -6.02 5.45
N ILE A 73 1.77 -5.82 5.12
CA ILE A 73 2.53 -6.65 4.19
C ILE A 73 3.75 -7.20 4.93
N SER A 74 3.85 -8.54 4.97
CA SER A 74 4.93 -9.24 5.65
C SER A 74 6.23 -9.30 4.84
N GLU A 75 6.13 -9.19 3.52
CA GLU A 75 7.27 -9.19 2.60
C GLU A 75 7.26 -7.88 1.82
N ARG A 76 8.38 -7.15 1.87
CA ARG A 76 8.48 -5.84 1.25
C ARG A 76 8.14 -5.89 -0.25
N ASP A 77 7.13 -5.12 -0.64
CA ASP A 77 6.62 -5.06 -2.01
C ASP A 77 6.89 -3.69 -2.64
N LEU A 78 8.18 -3.39 -2.76
CA LEU A 78 8.73 -2.21 -3.44
C LEU A 78 9.80 -2.62 -4.45
N GLU A 79 10.10 -1.73 -5.39
CA GLU A 79 11.28 -1.87 -6.27
C GLU A 79 12.57 -1.59 -5.48
N GLU A 80 13.70 -2.17 -5.90
CA GLU A 80 14.98 -2.00 -5.19
C GLU A 80 15.46 -0.54 -5.26
N GLU A 81 15.21 0.11 -6.39
CA GLU A 81 15.51 1.51 -6.66
C GLU A 81 14.78 2.44 -5.67
N THR A 82 13.54 2.11 -5.30
CA THR A 82 12.78 2.86 -4.29
C THR A 82 13.48 2.87 -2.94
N LEU A 83 14.16 1.79 -2.59
CA LEU A 83 14.86 1.67 -1.30
C LEU A 83 16.15 2.49 -1.24
N LEU A 84 16.66 2.95 -2.38
CA LEU A 84 17.79 3.87 -2.47
C LEU A 84 17.36 5.33 -2.27
N SER A 85 16.05 5.60 -2.28
CA SER A 85 15.51 6.94 -2.10
C SER A 85 15.61 7.44 -0.67
N ARG A 86 15.36 8.73 -0.49
CA ARG A 86 15.44 9.36 0.82
C ARG A 86 14.37 8.82 1.75
N GLU A 87 14.82 8.21 2.85
CA GLU A 87 13.95 7.80 3.93
C GLU A 87 13.56 9.01 4.82
N LYS A 88 12.27 9.12 5.13
CA LYS A 88 11.71 10.14 6.02
C LYS A 88 10.84 9.48 7.07
N ARG A 89 11.26 9.55 8.33
CA ARG A 89 10.50 9.03 9.46
C ARG A 89 9.31 9.92 9.76
N VAL A 90 8.16 9.29 9.93
CA VAL A 90 6.89 9.98 10.19
C VAL A 90 6.08 9.22 11.23
N GLN A 91 5.21 9.96 11.89
CA GLN A 91 4.10 9.41 12.66
C GLN A 91 2.81 9.68 11.89
N VAL A 92 2.07 8.63 11.56
CA VAL A 92 0.78 8.71 10.87
C VAL A 92 -0.31 8.34 11.86
N GLU A 93 -1.23 9.26 12.11
CA GLU A 93 -2.44 9.01 12.89
C GLU A 93 -3.58 8.67 11.93
N LEU A 94 -4.27 7.57 12.20
CA LEU A 94 -5.43 7.12 11.44
C LEU A 94 -6.73 7.57 12.10
N THR A 95 -7.80 7.63 11.31
CA THR A 95 -9.15 8.01 11.76
C THR A 95 -9.75 7.05 12.81
N ASN A 96 -9.20 5.85 12.97
CA ASN A 96 -9.54 4.90 14.04
C ASN A 96 -8.68 5.10 15.32
N HIS A 97 -7.92 6.21 15.42
CA HIS A 97 -6.98 6.53 16.49
C HIS A 97 -5.73 5.63 16.58
N GLU A 98 -5.52 4.74 15.62
CA GLU A 98 -4.27 3.98 15.51
C GLU A 98 -3.15 4.93 15.05
N THR A 99 -1.96 4.77 15.63
CA THR A 99 -0.78 5.57 15.30
C THR A 99 0.32 4.66 14.78
N LEU A 100 0.89 5.03 13.63
CA LEU A 100 1.93 4.29 12.93
C LEU A 100 3.22 5.10 12.88
N ASP A 101 4.27 4.63 13.57
CA ASP A 101 5.60 5.22 13.52
C ASP A 101 6.45 4.50 12.45
N MET A 102 6.43 5.03 11.23
CA MET A 102 6.96 4.37 10.02
C MET A 102 7.78 5.35 9.18
N SER A 103 8.28 4.90 8.03
CA SER A 103 9.05 5.74 7.11
C SER A 103 8.42 5.82 5.73
N PHE A 104 8.48 7.01 5.12
CA PHE A 104 8.30 7.18 3.68
C PHE A 104 9.64 7.01 2.96
N PHE A 105 9.62 6.40 1.78
CA PHE A 105 10.67 6.54 0.79
C PHE A 105 10.21 7.57 -0.25
N ILE A 106 10.87 8.71 -0.29
CA ILE A 106 10.46 9.84 -1.14
C ILE A 106 11.31 9.86 -2.41
N GLU A 107 10.72 9.38 -3.50
CA GLU A 107 11.24 9.46 -4.86
C GLU A 107 10.91 10.82 -5.51
N MET A 108 11.41 11.91 -4.92
CA MET A 108 11.19 13.26 -5.47
C MET A 108 12.48 14.08 -5.43
N PRO A 109 12.70 15.01 -6.41
CA PRO A 109 13.81 15.96 -6.37
C PRO A 109 13.85 16.72 -5.04
N GLU A 110 15.05 17.10 -4.58
CA GLU A 110 15.27 17.71 -3.25
C GLU A 110 14.33 18.89 -2.94
N GLU A 111 14.02 19.68 -3.97
CA GLU A 111 13.14 20.86 -3.90
C GLU A 111 11.69 20.52 -3.57
N ARG A 112 11.27 19.26 -3.76
CA ARG A 112 9.93 18.71 -3.49
C ARG A 112 9.95 17.53 -2.51
N SER A 113 11.03 17.33 -1.75
CA SER A 113 11.14 16.21 -0.81
C SER A 113 10.50 16.48 0.56
N ARG A 114 9.51 17.38 0.65
CA ARG A 114 8.77 17.62 1.90
C ARG A 114 7.69 16.55 2.08
N VAL A 115 7.41 16.19 3.33
CA VAL A 115 6.31 15.28 3.66
C VAL A 115 4.98 15.81 3.10
N SER A 116 4.75 17.14 3.14
CA SER A 116 3.56 17.75 2.54
C SER A 116 3.46 17.50 1.04
N ASP A 117 4.57 17.59 0.32
CA ASP A 117 4.59 17.43 -1.13
C ASP A 117 4.30 15.97 -1.47
N TYR A 118 4.98 15.04 -0.79
CA TYR A 118 4.72 13.61 -0.93
C TYR A 118 3.24 13.27 -0.71
N LEU A 119 2.62 13.77 0.37
CA LEU A 119 1.21 13.50 0.68
C LEU A 119 0.25 14.07 -0.37
N ASN A 120 0.57 15.22 -0.97
CA ASN A 120 -0.32 15.87 -1.94
C ASN A 120 -0.15 15.36 -3.37
N PHE A 121 1.04 14.88 -3.75
CA PHE A 121 1.33 14.45 -5.12
C PHE A 121 1.32 12.94 -5.33
N THR A 122 1.33 12.15 -4.25
CA THR A 122 1.16 10.70 -4.37
C THR A 122 -0.29 10.30 -4.67
N PRO A 123 -0.51 9.10 -5.25
CA PRO A 123 -1.83 8.49 -5.34
C PRO A 123 -2.50 8.27 -3.98
N ARG A 124 -3.73 7.76 -4.00
CA ARG A 124 -4.56 7.60 -2.80
C ARG A 124 -3.95 6.66 -1.77
N PHE A 125 -3.43 5.52 -2.20
CA PHE A 125 -2.72 4.59 -1.36
C PHE A 125 -1.23 4.92 -1.39
N ILE A 126 -0.63 4.97 -0.21
CA ILE A 126 0.80 5.28 -0.01
C ILE A 126 1.48 4.14 0.75
N TYR A 127 2.75 3.91 0.45
CA TYR A 127 3.54 2.86 1.08
C TYR A 127 4.31 3.42 2.29
N LEU A 128 4.24 2.71 3.40
CA LEU A 128 4.94 2.97 4.65
C LEU A 128 5.87 1.80 4.95
N CYS A 129 7.16 2.09 5.10
CA CYS A 129 8.14 1.08 5.46
C CYS A 129 8.30 1.02 6.97
N GLY A 130 8.16 -0.18 7.53
CA GLY A 130 8.38 -0.45 8.94
C GLY A 130 9.67 -1.24 9.16
N LYS A 131 9.93 -1.57 10.43
CA LYS A 131 11.07 -2.43 10.80
C LYS A 131 10.78 -3.91 10.58
N GLU A 132 9.56 -4.34 10.92
CA GLU A 132 9.15 -5.76 10.88
C GLU A 132 8.15 -6.05 9.77
N LYS A 133 7.25 -5.10 9.52
CA LYS A 133 6.21 -5.17 8.50
C LYS A 133 6.09 -3.83 7.81
N ASP A 134 5.80 -3.88 6.53
CA ASP A 134 5.45 -2.70 5.77
C ASP A 134 3.92 -2.54 5.74
N MET A 135 3.46 -1.34 5.42
CA MET A 135 2.03 -1.04 5.34
C MET A 135 1.72 -0.24 4.10
N ILE A 136 0.57 -0.50 3.48
CA ILE A 136 0.00 0.38 2.46
C ILE A 136 -1.23 1.04 3.06
N VAL A 137 -1.23 2.36 3.17
CA VAL A 137 -2.27 3.13 3.84
C VAL A 137 -3.09 3.93 2.85
N ASN A 138 -4.40 3.92 3.02
CA ASN A 138 -5.31 4.76 2.26
C ASN A 138 -5.39 6.16 2.89
N LYS A 139 -4.96 7.19 2.16
CA LYS A 139 -4.97 8.59 2.64
C LYS A 139 -6.34 9.10 3.07
N THR A 140 -7.44 8.52 2.58
CA THR A 140 -8.80 8.86 3.03
C THR A 140 -9.00 8.61 4.54
N TYR A 141 -8.27 7.66 5.11
CA TYR A 141 -8.36 7.28 6.52
C TYR A 141 -7.21 7.81 7.37
N VAL A 142 -6.33 8.64 6.80
CA VAL A 142 -5.28 9.34 7.54
C VAL A 142 -5.89 10.59 8.18
N PHE A 143 -5.76 10.69 9.49
CA PHE A 143 -6.20 11.85 10.27
C PHE A 143 -5.11 12.93 10.30
N SER A 144 -3.88 12.56 10.61
CA SER A 144 -2.75 13.49 10.67
C SER A 144 -1.42 12.80 10.34
N VAL A 145 -0.43 13.58 9.90
CA VAL A 145 0.95 13.11 9.69
C VAL A 145 1.93 14.11 10.29
N LYS A 146 2.90 13.62 11.05
CA LYS A 146 3.95 14.40 11.69
C LYS A 146 5.33 13.92 11.25
N ASP A 147 6.17 14.84 10.79
CA ASP A 147 7.60 14.58 10.51
C ASP A 147 8.36 14.44 11.84
N LEU A 148 9.25 13.45 11.96
CA LEU A 148 9.97 13.07 13.19
C LEU A 148 11.47 13.41 13.15
#